data_AF-A0A662CHS9-F1
#
_entry.id   AF-A0A662CHS9-F1
#
_cell.length_a   1.000
_cell.length_b   1.000
_cell.length_c   1.000
_cell.angle_alpha   90.00
_cell.angle_beta   90.00
_cell.angle_gamma   90.00
#
_symmetry.space_group_name_H-M   'P 1'
#
loop_
_entity.id
_entity.type
_entity.pdbx_description
1 polymer ?
#
loop_
_entity_poly.entity_id
_entity_poly.type
_entity_poly.pdbx_seq_one_letter_code
_entity_poly.pdbx_strand_id
1 'polypeptide(L)'
;MEMETTLTVRHVLEDKASELYTCCMGIYRPVTQGKIVLSKIRKDRYRIDVRKVLEIDLKMKIQILDILSDVVTENRDISELPQLMDELDKAISKLEKMKDTFRKIDNLFKRLNESEREKIFKTAIFVTRRNVESLRDFLGWMLWEGELDDVRDFLVVDQVLVTVRDILSHTLLKDVRSWEKRALMLAVALWLLLRLWAYKRRKISPDDLERDLSALSLLPDESLLKREEYRTVMSVMGR
;
A
#
# COMPACT_ATOMS: atom_id res chain seq x y z
N MET A 1 1.82 37.14 -19.00
CA MET A 1 0.87 36.10 -18.55
C MET A 1 1.71 34.96 -18.03
N GLU A 2 2.02 35.00 -16.73
CA GLU A 2 2.51 33.83 -16.04
C GLU A 2 1.34 32.84 -16.01
N MET A 3 1.55 31.61 -16.50
CA MET A 3 0.60 30.54 -16.26
C MET A 3 0.67 30.23 -14.77
N GLU A 4 -0.26 30.76 -13.98
CA GLU A 4 -0.57 30.23 -12.66
C GLU A 4 -0.77 28.72 -12.82
N THR A 5 0.18 27.95 -12.32
CA THR A 5 0.14 26.50 -12.43
C THR A 5 -0.80 26.03 -11.33
N THR A 6 -2.08 25.87 -11.65
CA THR A 6 -3.09 25.42 -10.68
C THR A 6 -2.61 24.15 -9.98
N LEU A 7 -2.36 24.27 -8.68
CA LEU A 7 -1.97 23.16 -7.83
C LEU A 7 -3.19 22.27 -7.62
N THR A 8 -3.04 20.97 -7.87
CA THR A 8 -4.11 19.98 -7.74
C THR A 8 -3.64 18.84 -6.86
N VAL A 9 -4.57 18.09 -6.27
CA VAL A 9 -4.25 16.89 -5.48
C VAL A 9 -3.42 15.89 -6.31
N ARG A 10 -3.68 15.83 -7.62
CA ARG A 10 -2.90 14.99 -8.54
C ARG A 10 -1.46 15.44 -8.70
N HIS A 11 -1.18 16.75 -8.65
CA HIS A 11 0.19 17.28 -8.62
C HIS A 11 0.91 16.85 -7.33
N VAL A 12 0.23 16.95 -6.18
CA VAL A 12 0.79 16.49 -4.91
C VAL A 12 1.12 14.99 -4.93
N LEU A 13 0.20 14.16 -5.45
CA LEU A 13 0.43 12.72 -5.58
C LEU A 13 1.60 12.40 -6.54
N GLU A 14 1.83 13.21 -7.58
CA GLU A 14 3.01 13.07 -8.46
C GLU A 14 4.30 13.42 -7.72
N ASP A 15 4.35 14.57 -7.06
CA ASP A 15 5.53 15.03 -6.31
C ASP A 15 5.90 14.03 -5.20
N LYS A 16 4.88 13.40 -4.62
CA LYS A 16 5.01 12.39 -3.58
C LYS A 16 4.99 10.94 -4.09
N ALA A 17 5.15 10.70 -5.39
CA ALA A 17 5.13 9.36 -5.96
C ALA A 17 6.15 8.40 -5.32
N SER A 18 7.33 8.89 -4.94
CA SER A 18 8.34 8.06 -4.25
C SER A 18 7.90 7.65 -2.84
N GLU A 19 7.22 8.52 -2.10
CA GLU A 19 6.68 8.22 -0.77
C GLU A 19 5.51 7.23 -0.88
N LEU A 20 4.60 7.46 -1.83
CA LEU A 20 3.48 6.54 -2.11
C LEU A 20 3.98 5.14 -2.52
N TYR A 21 4.97 5.06 -3.41
CA TYR A 21 5.64 3.81 -3.77
C TYR A 21 6.18 3.09 -2.53
N THR A 22 6.84 3.84 -1.64
CA THR A 22 7.43 3.29 -0.41
C THR A 22 6.36 2.73 0.52
N CYS A 23 5.20 3.40 0.63
CA CYS A 23 4.04 2.92 1.37
C CYS A 23 3.48 1.62 0.78
N CYS A 24 3.23 1.59 -0.54
CA CYS A 24 2.73 0.40 -1.22
C CYS A 24 3.69 -0.79 -1.02
N MET A 25 5.00 -0.59 -1.21
CA MET A 25 5.99 -1.65 -1.02
C MET A 25 6.14 -2.08 0.44
N GLY A 26 5.92 -1.19 1.40
CA GLY A 26 5.94 -1.51 2.83
C GLY A 26 4.82 -2.48 3.23
N ILE A 27 3.66 -2.40 2.58
CA ILE A 27 2.56 -3.35 2.81
C ILE A 27 2.73 -4.59 1.93
N TYR A 28 2.97 -4.40 0.63
CA TYR A 28 3.00 -5.47 -0.36
C TYR A 28 4.20 -6.40 -0.16
N ARG A 29 5.39 -5.87 0.15
CA ARG A 29 6.60 -6.64 0.44
C ARG A 29 7.28 -6.10 1.71
N PRO A 30 6.79 -6.45 2.92
CA PRO A 30 7.24 -5.87 4.19
C PRO A 30 8.75 -5.95 4.45
N VAL A 31 9.45 -6.95 3.88
CA VAL A 31 10.91 -7.07 3.95
C VAL A 31 11.65 -5.83 3.46
N THR A 32 11.06 -5.07 2.53
CA THR A 32 11.65 -3.83 2.03
C THR A 32 11.89 -2.82 3.15
N GLN A 33 11.06 -2.80 4.20
CA GLN A 33 11.22 -1.93 5.37
C GLN A 33 12.01 -2.58 6.52
N GLY A 34 12.42 -3.84 6.37
CA GLY A 34 13.05 -4.64 7.41
C GLY A 34 14.55 -4.42 7.60
N LYS A 35 15.17 -3.41 6.97
CA LYS A 35 16.65 -3.24 6.91
C LYS A 35 17.35 -3.30 8.27
N ILE A 36 16.79 -2.66 9.29
CA ILE A 36 17.33 -2.67 10.67
C ILE A 36 17.22 -4.07 11.28
N VAL A 37 16.08 -4.74 11.11
CA VAL A 37 15.85 -6.09 11.61
C VAL A 37 16.80 -7.08 10.93
N LEU A 38 16.93 -7.00 9.60
CA LEU A 38 17.83 -7.84 8.80
C LEU A 38 19.30 -7.71 9.25
N SER A 39 19.72 -6.51 9.62
CA SER A 39 21.07 -6.28 10.16
C SER A 39 21.26 -6.95 11.53
N LYS A 40 20.26 -6.83 12.44
CA LYS A 40 20.32 -7.46 13.76
C LYS A 40 20.38 -8.99 13.70
N ILE A 41 19.80 -9.61 12.65
CA ILE A 41 19.83 -11.07 12.45
C ILE A 41 20.95 -11.54 11.52
N ARG A 42 21.97 -10.69 11.27
CA ARG A 42 23.16 -11.00 10.44
C ARG A 42 22.83 -11.46 9.02
N LYS A 43 21.72 -10.96 8.45
CA LYS A 43 21.32 -11.20 7.04
C LYS A 43 21.68 -9.99 6.15
N ASP A 44 22.81 -9.34 6.41
CA ASP A 44 23.24 -8.09 5.76
C ASP A 44 23.36 -8.19 4.23
N ARG A 45 23.69 -9.37 3.69
CA ARG A 45 23.78 -9.59 2.23
C ARG A 45 22.50 -9.21 1.47
N TYR A 46 21.35 -9.31 2.13
CA TYR A 46 20.05 -8.97 1.52
C TYR A 46 19.70 -7.48 1.64
N ARG A 47 20.47 -6.69 2.37
CA ARG A 47 20.27 -5.23 2.45
C ARG A 47 20.51 -4.55 1.11
N ILE A 48 21.38 -5.12 0.28
CA ILE A 48 21.64 -4.61 -1.07
C ILE A 48 20.38 -4.80 -1.93
N ASP A 49 19.75 -5.97 -1.88
CA ASP A 49 18.52 -6.23 -2.65
C ASP A 49 17.34 -5.39 -2.13
N VAL A 50 17.18 -5.26 -0.81
CA VAL A 50 16.19 -4.35 -0.20
C VAL A 50 16.42 -2.90 -0.62
N ARG A 51 17.67 -2.46 -0.60
CA ARG A 51 18.07 -1.11 -1.05
C ARG A 51 17.71 -0.91 -2.52
N LYS A 52 18.01 -1.88 -3.39
CA LYS A 52 17.66 -1.80 -4.81
C LYS A 52 16.17 -1.57 -5.02
N VAL A 53 15.30 -2.18 -4.22
CA VAL A 53 13.84 -1.96 -4.35
C VAL A 53 13.41 -0.57 -3.89
N LEU A 54 14.00 -0.01 -2.83
CA LEU A 54 13.57 1.30 -2.29
C LEU A 54 14.26 2.50 -2.96
N GLU A 55 15.49 2.33 -3.42
CA GLU A 55 16.35 3.38 -3.97
C GLU A 55 16.46 3.30 -5.51
N ILE A 56 15.58 2.56 -6.19
CA ILE A 56 15.40 2.72 -7.65
C ILE A 56 15.03 4.16 -8.01
N ASP A 57 15.32 4.53 -9.25
CA ASP A 57 15.00 5.84 -9.80
C ASP A 57 13.48 6.08 -9.82
N LEU A 58 13.09 7.36 -9.71
CA LEU A 58 11.68 7.78 -9.65
C LEU A 58 10.87 7.26 -10.85
N LYS A 59 11.47 7.24 -12.04
CA LYS A 59 10.84 6.72 -13.26
C LYS A 59 10.44 5.25 -13.10
N MET A 60 11.30 4.42 -12.53
CA MET A 60 10.98 3.01 -12.26
C MET A 60 9.93 2.86 -11.16
N LYS A 61 9.97 3.69 -10.10
CA LYS A 61 8.93 3.69 -9.05
C LYS A 61 7.56 3.99 -9.63
N ILE A 62 7.49 5.03 -10.47
CA ILE A 62 6.29 5.42 -11.21
C ILE A 62 5.81 4.29 -12.13
N GLN A 63 6.72 3.65 -12.87
CA GLN A 63 6.36 2.53 -13.73
C GLN A 63 5.77 1.35 -12.94
N ILE A 64 6.33 1.04 -11.76
CA ILE A 64 5.79 0.01 -10.88
C ILE A 64 4.41 0.39 -10.36
N LEU A 65 4.23 1.63 -9.88
CA LEU A 65 2.94 2.13 -9.43
C LEU A 65 1.90 2.10 -10.57
N ASP A 66 2.28 2.45 -11.80
CA ASP A 66 1.41 2.38 -12.96
C ASP A 66 0.92 0.94 -13.19
N ILE A 67 1.85 -0.02 -13.26
CA ILE A 67 1.54 -1.45 -13.44
C ILE A 67 0.62 -1.98 -12.34
N LEU A 68 0.90 -1.65 -11.08
CA LEU A 68 0.09 -2.13 -9.95
C LEU A 68 -1.28 -1.45 -9.90
N SER A 69 -1.35 -0.15 -10.24
CA SER A 69 -2.60 0.60 -10.28
C SER A 69 -3.55 0.13 -11.38
N ASP A 70 -3.04 -0.41 -12.49
CA ASP A 70 -3.86 -0.99 -13.57
C ASP A 70 -4.68 -2.19 -13.08
N VAL A 71 -4.25 -2.87 -12.02
CA VAL A 71 -4.96 -4.03 -11.46
C VAL A 71 -6.18 -3.61 -10.61
N VAL A 72 -6.18 -2.37 -10.10
CA VAL A 72 -7.18 -1.88 -9.13
C VAL A 72 -8.09 -0.78 -9.70
N THR A 73 -8.15 -0.64 -11.03
CA THR A 73 -9.00 0.37 -11.67
C THR A 73 -10.49 0.06 -11.49
N GLU A 74 -10.83 -1.23 -11.49
CA GLU A 74 -12.20 -1.68 -11.26
C GLU A 74 -12.53 -1.72 -9.77
N ASN A 75 -13.78 -1.40 -9.42
CA ASN A 75 -14.27 -1.55 -8.07
C ASN A 75 -14.39 -3.04 -7.75
N ARG A 76 -13.97 -3.45 -6.54
CA ARG A 76 -13.94 -4.86 -6.13
C ARG A 76 -14.64 -5.03 -4.80
N ASP A 77 -15.32 -6.16 -4.67
CA ASP A 77 -15.82 -6.59 -3.38
C ASP A 77 -14.65 -6.97 -2.46
N ILE A 78 -14.83 -6.71 -1.15
CA ILE A 78 -13.81 -6.98 -0.13
C ILE A 78 -13.42 -8.48 -0.10
N SER A 79 -14.37 -9.35 -0.43
CA SER A 79 -14.18 -10.81 -0.55
C SER A 79 -13.21 -11.21 -1.68
N GLU A 80 -13.00 -10.35 -2.67
CA GLU A 80 -12.11 -10.59 -3.82
C GLU A 80 -10.68 -10.08 -3.57
N LEU A 81 -10.47 -9.28 -2.52
CA LEU A 81 -9.14 -8.74 -2.17
C LEU A 81 -8.06 -9.79 -1.89
N PRO A 82 -8.35 -11.04 -1.46
CA PRO A 82 -7.34 -12.08 -1.43
C PRO A 82 -6.77 -12.41 -2.82
N GLN A 83 -7.60 -12.37 -3.88
CA GLN A 83 -7.18 -12.65 -5.25
C GLN A 83 -6.35 -11.50 -5.84
N LEU A 84 -6.54 -10.27 -5.33
CA LEU A 84 -5.78 -9.09 -5.73
C LEU A 84 -4.27 -9.31 -5.60
N MET A 85 -3.80 -9.97 -4.54
CA MET A 85 -2.37 -10.19 -4.32
C MET A 85 -1.74 -11.04 -5.42
N ASP A 86 -2.42 -12.09 -5.87
CA ASP A 86 -1.96 -12.95 -6.96
C ASP A 86 -1.93 -12.19 -8.30
N GLU A 87 -2.90 -11.30 -8.52
CA GLU A 87 -2.94 -10.46 -9.71
C GLU A 87 -1.83 -9.41 -9.72
N LEU A 88 -1.57 -8.77 -8.58
CA LEU A 88 -0.44 -7.85 -8.41
C LEU A 88 0.90 -8.57 -8.66
N ASP A 89 1.05 -9.80 -8.15
CA ASP A 89 2.23 -10.63 -8.40
C ASP A 89 2.38 -10.99 -9.87
N LYS A 90 1.29 -11.36 -10.55
CA LYS A 90 1.30 -11.60 -12.00
C LYS A 90 1.68 -10.32 -12.76
N ALA A 91 1.12 -9.17 -12.39
CA ALA A 91 1.38 -7.90 -13.05
C ALA A 91 2.86 -7.48 -12.89
N ILE A 92 3.39 -7.52 -11.66
CA ILE A 92 4.77 -7.11 -11.39
C ILE A 92 5.80 -8.08 -11.98
N SER A 93 5.45 -9.36 -12.14
CA SER A 93 6.34 -10.37 -12.73
C SER A 93 6.68 -10.10 -14.20
N LYS A 94 5.85 -9.29 -14.89
CA LYS A 94 6.09 -8.81 -16.26
C LYS A 94 7.22 -7.78 -16.33
N LEU A 95 7.64 -7.19 -15.21
CA LEU A 95 8.74 -6.23 -15.14
C LEU A 95 10.09 -6.95 -15.05
N GLU A 96 10.64 -7.33 -16.21
CA GLU A 96 11.88 -8.13 -16.30
C GLU A 96 13.05 -7.54 -15.50
N LYS A 97 13.22 -6.22 -15.51
CA LYS A 97 14.31 -5.50 -14.81
C LYS A 97 14.33 -5.73 -13.30
N MET A 98 13.17 -5.97 -12.68
CA MET A 98 13.04 -6.11 -11.22
C MET A 98 12.65 -7.53 -10.77
N LYS A 99 12.28 -8.41 -11.72
CA LYS A 99 11.82 -9.78 -11.47
C LYS A 99 12.75 -10.57 -10.54
N ASP A 100 14.04 -10.54 -10.80
CA ASP A 100 15.03 -11.27 -9.98
C ASP A 100 15.18 -10.68 -8.57
N THR A 101 15.09 -9.36 -8.46
CA THR A 101 15.19 -8.64 -7.18
C THR A 101 13.99 -8.95 -6.29
N PHE A 102 12.77 -8.90 -6.84
CA PHE A 102 11.56 -9.27 -6.13
C PHE A 102 11.59 -10.74 -5.69
N ARG A 103 11.95 -11.65 -6.61
CA ARG A 103 12.09 -13.08 -6.29
C ARG A 103 13.09 -13.34 -5.15
N LYS A 104 14.22 -12.61 -5.09
CA LYS A 104 15.19 -12.73 -3.99
C LYS A 104 14.62 -12.27 -2.64
N ILE A 105 13.87 -11.17 -2.65
CA ILE A 105 13.21 -10.62 -1.46
C ILE A 105 12.11 -11.55 -0.95
N ASP A 106 11.29 -12.09 -1.84
CA ASP A 106 10.20 -13.00 -1.47
C ASP A 106 10.77 -14.30 -0.88
N ASN A 107 11.83 -14.84 -1.50
CA ASN A 107 12.56 -16.00 -0.97
C ASN A 107 13.23 -15.72 0.37
N LEU A 108 13.73 -14.50 0.60
CA LEU A 108 14.26 -14.12 1.91
C LEU A 108 13.16 -14.16 2.96
N PHE A 109 12.01 -13.57 2.68
CA PHE A 109 10.90 -13.54 3.63
C PHE A 109 10.44 -14.95 4.01
N LYS A 110 10.31 -15.84 3.01
CA LYS A 110 9.99 -17.28 3.21
C LYS A 110 11.04 -18.04 4.06
N ARG A 111 12.28 -17.56 4.17
CA ARG A 111 13.35 -18.17 4.98
C ARG A 111 13.49 -17.58 6.38
N LEU A 112 12.78 -16.50 6.70
CA LEU A 112 12.74 -15.95 8.05
C LEU A 112 11.86 -16.83 8.94
N ASN A 113 12.19 -16.93 10.23
CA ASN A 113 11.29 -17.56 11.20
C ASN A 113 10.13 -16.61 11.55
N GLU A 114 9.11 -17.13 12.23
CA GLU A 114 7.90 -16.36 12.57
C GLU A 114 8.20 -15.10 13.38
N SER A 115 9.08 -15.18 14.38
CA SER A 115 9.47 -14.03 15.20
C SER A 115 10.18 -12.94 14.39
N GLU A 116 11.03 -13.33 13.44
CA GLU A 116 11.72 -12.42 12.52
C GLU A 116 10.73 -11.75 11.56
N ARG A 117 9.80 -12.53 10.99
CA ARG A 117 8.75 -12.02 10.10
C ARG A 117 7.86 -11.02 10.82
N GLU A 118 7.42 -11.33 12.04
CA GLU A 118 6.60 -10.45 12.87
C GLU A 118 7.30 -9.12 13.18
N LYS A 119 8.61 -9.16 13.48
CA LYS A 119 9.40 -7.93 13.70
C LYS A 119 9.51 -7.08 12.43
N ILE A 120 9.76 -7.69 11.28
CA ILE A 120 9.80 -7.00 10.00
C ILE A 120 8.43 -6.40 9.68
N PHE A 121 7.37 -7.19 9.85
CA PHE A 121 5.99 -6.79 9.59
C PHE A 121 5.59 -5.56 10.42
N LYS A 122 5.82 -5.60 11.74
CA LYS A 122 5.60 -4.44 12.63
C LYS A 122 6.40 -3.22 12.21
N THR A 123 7.65 -3.41 11.83
CA THR A 123 8.51 -2.32 11.34
C THR A 123 7.93 -1.72 10.06
N ALA A 124 7.50 -2.56 9.12
CA ALA A 124 6.95 -2.13 7.84
C ALA A 124 5.65 -1.34 7.99
N ILE A 125 4.74 -1.82 8.85
CA ILE A 125 3.49 -1.12 9.14
C ILE A 125 3.78 0.22 9.84
N PHE A 126 4.67 0.23 10.83
CA PHE A 126 5.04 1.46 11.52
C PHE A 126 5.63 2.52 10.58
N VAL A 127 6.58 2.13 9.73
CA VAL A 127 7.18 3.03 8.73
C VAL A 127 6.16 3.49 7.71
N THR A 128 5.32 2.58 7.21
CA THR A 128 4.26 2.92 6.24
C THR A 128 3.27 3.90 6.82
N ARG A 129 2.81 3.69 8.07
CA ARG A 129 1.90 4.61 8.75
C ARG A 129 2.49 6.01 8.87
N ARG A 130 3.75 6.11 9.31
CA ARG A 130 4.45 7.40 9.41
C ARG A 130 4.55 8.10 8.04
N ASN A 131 4.81 7.36 6.97
CA ASN A 131 4.87 7.94 5.63
C ASN A 131 3.48 8.39 5.15
N VAL A 132 2.41 7.66 5.47
CA VAL A 132 1.03 8.08 5.21
C VAL A 132 0.70 9.37 5.97
N GLU A 133 1.10 9.49 7.24
CA GLU A 133 0.95 10.73 8.01
C GLU A 133 1.72 11.89 7.36
N SER A 134 2.96 11.66 6.92
CA SER A 134 3.76 12.66 6.20
C SER A 134 3.12 13.12 4.88
N LEU A 135 2.46 12.21 4.14
CA LEU A 135 1.71 12.56 2.93
C LEU A 135 0.53 13.47 3.26
N ARG A 136 -0.19 13.18 4.35
CA ARG A 136 -1.32 13.99 4.82
C ARG A 136 -0.88 15.37 5.29
N ASP A 137 0.18 15.44 6.08
CA ASP A 137 0.72 16.73 6.55
C ASP A 137 1.12 17.61 5.38
N PHE A 138 1.75 17.03 4.35
CA PHE A 138 2.11 17.76 3.13
C PHE A 138 0.87 18.20 2.34
N LEU A 139 -0.11 17.32 2.14
CA LEU A 139 -1.38 17.68 1.52
C LEU A 139 -2.07 18.83 2.27
N GLY A 140 -2.14 18.75 3.60
CA GLY A 140 -2.73 19.78 4.45
C GLY A 140 -2.00 21.11 4.32
N TRP A 141 -0.66 21.09 4.34
CA TRP A 141 0.16 22.29 4.10
C TRP A 141 -0.14 22.91 2.73
N MET A 142 -0.25 22.10 1.67
CA MET A 142 -0.61 22.58 0.33
C MET A 142 -2.03 23.16 0.24
N LEU A 143 -2.99 22.64 1.01
CA LEU A 143 -4.34 23.23 1.08
C LEU A 143 -4.31 24.60 1.76
N TRP A 144 -3.53 24.72 2.84
CA TRP A 144 -3.42 25.95 3.62
C TRP A 144 -2.62 27.05 2.91
N GLU A 145 -1.56 26.68 2.20
CA GLU A 145 -0.58 27.63 1.62
C GLU A 145 -0.77 27.86 0.11
N GLY A 146 -1.45 26.95 -0.58
CA GLY A 146 -1.17 26.70 -2.01
C GLY A 146 -2.35 26.71 -2.97
N GLU A 147 -3.45 27.42 -2.69
CA GLU A 147 -4.50 27.66 -3.71
C GLU A 147 -5.01 26.37 -4.38
N LEU A 148 -5.22 25.30 -3.61
CA LEU A 148 -5.85 24.07 -4.10
C LEU A 148 -7.29 24.39 -4.52
N ASP A 149 -7.54 24.49 -5.83
CA ASP A 149 -8.87 24.80 -6.38
C ASP A 149 -9.92 23.71 -6.10
N ASP A 150 -9.48 22.48 -5.80
CA ASP A 150 -10.36 21.32 -5.65
C ASP A 150 -10.38 20.78 -4.21
N VAL A 151 -11.11 21.51 -3.35
CA VAL A 151 -11.32 21.15 -1.93
C VAL A 151 -11.99 19.79 -1.80
N ARG A 152 -12.89 19.41 -2.73
CA ARG A 152 -13.57 18.12 -2.69
C ARG A 152 -12.57 16.99 -2.88
N ASP A 153 -11.78 17.03 -3.96
CA ASP A 153 -10.79 16.00 -4.24
C ASP A 153 -9.76 15.89 -3.11
N PHE A 154 -9.42 17.03 -2.49
CA PHE A 154 -8.55 17.04 -1.31
C PHE A 154 -9.17 16.24 -0.15
N LEU A 155 -10.42 16.53 0.20
CA LEU A 155 -11.10 15.87 1.33
C LEU A 155 -11.23 14.36 1.09
N VAL A 156 -11.55 13.95 -0.14
CA VAL A 156 -11.65 12.53 -0.50
C VAL A 156 -10.30 11.83 -0.36
N VAL A 157 -9.23 12.42 -0.90
CA VAL A 157 -7.88 11.83 -0.80
C VAL A 157 -7.36 11.83 0.64
N ASP A 158 -7.58 12.89 1.41
CA ASP A 158 -7.24 12.90 2.84
C ASP A 158 -7.97 11.79 3.59
N GLN A 159 -9.28 11.60 3.34
CA GLN A 159 -10.05 10.57 3.98
C GLN A 159 -9.57 9.15 3.62
N VAL A 160 -9.14 8.91 2.38
CA VAL A 160 -8.47 7.65 2.00
C VAL A 160 -7.20 7.43 2.82
N LEU A 161 -6.36 8.46 2.97
CA LEU A 161 -5.13 8.36 3.75
C LEU A 161 -5.41 8.17 5.26
N VAL A 162 -6.45 8.81 5.80
CA VAL A 162 -6.94 8.56 7.18
C VAL A 162 -7.34 7.10 7.35
N THR A 163 -8.17 6.57 6.45
CA THR A 163 -8.62 5.18 6.51
C THR A 163 -7.44 4.21 6.45
N VAL A 164 -6.46 4.46 5.57
CA VAL A 164 -5.22 3.66 5.51
C VAL A 164 -4.44 3.74 6.83
N ARG A 165 -4.24 4.94 7.41
CA ARG A 165 -3.56 5.12 8.70
C ARG A 165 -4.24 4.35 9.83
N ASP A 166 -5.57 4.39 9.87
CA ASP A 166 -6.36 3.75 10.92
C ASP A 166 -6.28 2.22 10.80
N ILE A 167 -6.42 1.68 9.58
CA ILE A 167 -6.17 0.26 9.28
C ILE A 167 -4.77 -0.17 9.75
N LEU A 168 -3.72 0.59 9.41
CA LEU A 168 -2.35 0.30 9.83
C LEU A 168 -2.18 0.36 11.35
N SER A 169 -2.88 1.28 12.03
CA SER A 169 -2.85 1.38 13.49
C SER A 169 -3.53 0.20 14.16
N HIS A 170 -4.71 -0.21 13.67
CA HIS A 170 -5.44 -1.36 14.18
C HIS A 170 -4.66 -2.67 13.99
N THR A 171 -3.96 -2.85 12.86
CA THR A 171 -3.15 -4.06 12.62
C THR A 171 -1.94 -4.19 13.54
N LEU A 172 -1.46 -3.09 14.16
CA LEU A 172 -0.41 -3.10 15.19
C LEU A 172 -0.94 -3.49 16.58
N LEU A 173 -2.25 -3.38 16.83
CA LEU A 173 -2.84 -3.73 18.13
C LEU A 173 -2.80 -5.25 18.33
N LYS A 174 -2.44 -5.66 19.55
CA LYS A 174 -2.28 -7.08 19.90
C LYS A 174 -3.59 -7.88 19.81
N ASP A 175 -4.74 -7.20 19.87
CA ASP A 175 -6.07 -7.79 19.98
C ASP A 175 -6.73 -8.20 18.65
N VAL A 176 -6.06 -8.01 17.50
CA VAL A 176 -6.54 -8.65 16.27
C VAL A 176 -6.26 -10.16 16.39
N ARG A 177 -7.28 -10.90 16.81
CA ARG A 177 -7.24 -12.32 17.26
C ARG A 177 -6.91 -13.34 16.16
N SER A 178 -6.82 -12.93 14.89
CA SER A 178 -6.46 -13.79 13.76
C SER A 178 -5.51 -13.08 12.77
N TRP A 179 -4.54 -13.82 12.23
CA TRP A 179 -3.60 -13.30 11.22
C TRP A 179 -4.33 -12.98 9.91
N GLU A 180 -5.41 -13.70 9.63
CA GLU A 180 -6.27 -13.57 8.47
C GLU A 180 -6.93 -12.20 8.41
N LYS A 181 -7.45 -11.72 9.55
CA LYS A 181 -8.03 -10.38 9.63
C LYS A 181 -6.98 -9.30 9.38
N ARG A 182 -5.76 -9.48 9.90
CA ARG A 182 -4.65 -8.54 9.63
C ARG A 182 -4.29 -8.52 8.15
N ALA A 183 -4.23 -9.68 7.51
CA ALA A 183 -3.91 -9.79 6.09
C ALA A 183 -4.97 -9.10 5.21
N LEU A 184 -6.26 -9.32 5.49
CA LEU A 184 -7.36 -8.65 4.77
C LEU A 184 -7.29 -7.13 4.95
N MET A 185 -7.12 -6.66 6.18
CA MET A 185 -6.96 -5.24 6.49
C MET A 185 -5.81 -4.62 5.70
N LEU A 186 -4.66 -5.28 5.65
CA LEU A 186 -3.52 -4.81 4.87
C LEU A 186 -3.77 -4.83 3.35
N ALA A 187 -4.50 -5.84 2.85
CA ALA A 187 -4.89 -5.87 1.44
C ALA A 187 -5.79 -4.67 1.09
N VAL A 188 -6.74 -4.32 1.95
CA VAL A 188 -7.56 -3.09 1.82
C VAL A 188 -6.68 -1.85 1.80
N ALA A 189 -5.73 -1.72 2.75
CA ALA A 189 -4.83 -0.57 2.80
C ALA A 189 -3.98 -0.44 1.53
N LEU A 190 -3.43 -1.56 1.03
CA LEU A 190 -2.67 -1.57 -0.23
C LEU A 190 -3.55 -1.18 -1.42
N TRP A 191 -4.75 -1.76 -1.50
CA TRP A 191 -5.72 -1.46 -2.56
C TRP A 191 -6.05 0.03 -2.60
N LEU A 192 -6.37 0.65 -1.45
CA LEU A 192 -6.63 2.09 -1.34
C LEU A 192 -5.44 2.95 -1.79
N LEU A 193 -4.21 2.60 -1.40
CA LEU A 193 -3.02 3.33 -1.84
C LEU A 193 -2.80 3.23 -3.35
N LEU A 194 -3.06 2.07 -3.95
CA LEU A 194 -2.98 1.89 -5.40
C LEU A 194 -4.12 2.61 -6.13
N ARG A 195 -5.32 2.67 -5.54
CA ARG A 195 -6.45 3.47 -6.02
C ARG A 195 -6.12 4.96 -6.05
N LEU A 196 -5.42 5.50 -5.05
CA LEU A 196 -4.92 6.89 -5.09
C LEU A 196 -4.03 7.14 -6.32
N TRP A 197 -3.14 6.20 -6.65
CA TRP A 197 -2.32 6.32 -7.86
C TRP A 197 -3.15 6.21 -9.15
N ALA A 198 -4.14 5.32 -9.18
CA ALA A 198 -5.08 5.23 -10.30
C ALA A 198 -5.85 6.55 -10.51
N TYR A 199 -6.28 7.20 -9.42
CA TYR A 199 -6.93 8.51 -9.43
C TYR A 199 -5.99 9.60 -9.95
N LYS A 200 -4.72 9.61 -9.50
CA LYS A 200 -3.68 10.51 -10.03
C LYS A 200 -3.53 10.35 -11.54
N ARG A 201 -3.59 9.10 -12.04
CA ARG A 201 -3.53 8.77 -13.47
C ARG A 201 -4.85 8.99 -14.22
N ARG A 202 -5.89 9.49 -13.56
CA ARG A 202 -7.24 9.70 -14.12
C ARG A 202 -7.89 8.41 -14.64
N LYS A 203 -7.48 7.26 -14.12
CA LYS A 203 -8.09 5.96 -14.45
C LYS A 203 -9.41 5.76 -13.71
N ILE A 204 -9.58 6.47 -12.59
CA ILE A 204 -10.76 6.48 -11.73
C ILE A 204 -11.06 7.92 -11.34
N SER A 205 -12.30 8.18 -10.94
CA SER A 205 -12.79 9.49 -10.52
C SER A 205 -12.77 9.65 -8.99
N PRO A 206 -12.89 10.90 -8.47
CA PRO A 206 -13.11 11.13 -7.03
C PRO A 206 -14.35 10.40 -6.50
N ASP A 207 -15.42 10.34 -7.29
CA ASP A 207 -16.66 9.64 -6.92
C ASP A 207 -16.39 8.15 -6.69
N ASP A 208 -15.48 7.55 -7.46
CA ASP A 208 -15.12 6.15 -7.25
C ASP A 208 -14.39 5.96 -5.91
N LEU A 209 -13.52 6.89 -5.50
CA LEU A 209 -12.86 6.85 -4.18
C LEU A 209 -13.88 7.04 -3.04
N GLU A 210 -14.86 7.93 -3.20
CA GLU A 210 -15.95 8.11 -2.23
C GLU A 210 -16.79 6.84 -2.07
N ARG A 211 -17.06 6.12 -3.18
CA ARG A 211 -17.76 4.82 -3.13
C ARG A 211 -16.94 3.77 -2.39
N ASP A 212 -15.62 3.71 -2.61
CA ASP A 212 -14.74 2.80 -1.87
C ASP A 212 -14.83 3.07 -0.36
N LEU A 213 -14.70 4.33 0.04
CA LEU A 213 -14.78 4.76 1.43
C LEU A 213 -16.14 4.39 2.05
N SER A 214 -17.22 4.60 1.31
CA SER A 214 -18.57 4.25 1.73
C SER A 214 -18.71 2.74 1.93
N ALA A 215 -18.20 1.92 1.01
CA ALA A 215 -18.22 0.46 1.12
C ALA A 215 -17.44 -0.04 2.36
N LEU A 216 -16.33 0.61 2.69
CA LEU A 216 -15.54 0.30 3.89
C LEU A 216 -16.20 0.76 5.19
N SER A 217 -16.95 1.87 5.16
CA SER A 217 -17.72 2.35 6.32
C SER A 217 -18.91 1.45 6.67
N LEU A 218 -19.37 0.65 5.69
CA LEU A 218 -20.44 -0.33 5.84
C LEU A 218 -19.96 -1.69 6.36
N LEU A 219 -18.65 -1.89 6.61
CA LEU A 219 -18.14 -3.12 7.23
C LEU A 219 -18.76 -3.28 8.63
N PRO A 220 -19.67 -4.25 8.83
CA PRO A 220 -20.28 -4.46 10.13
C PRO A 220 -19.23 -5.02 11.09
N ASP A 221 -19.40 -4.71 12.37
CA ASP A 221 -18.79 -5.44 13.47
C ASP A 221 -18.93 -6.96 13.26
N GLU A 222 -17.90 -7.74 13.62
CA GLU A 222 -17.55 -9.11 13.17
C GLU A 222 -18.61 -10.23 13.26
N SER A 223 -19.83 -9.92 13.64
CA SER A 223 -20.94 -10.86 13.83
C SER A 223 -21.47 -11.55 12.55
N LEU A 224 -20.98 -11.24 11.34
CA LEU A 224 -21.68 -11.61 10.08
C LEU A 224 -20.90 -12.38 9.01
N LEU A 225 -19.63 -12.75 9.18
CA LEU A 225 -18.87 -13.53 8.16
C LEU A 225 -18.83 -15.04 8.46
N LYS A 226 -19.22 -15.87 7.49
CA LYS A 226 -19.32 -17.34 7.62
C LYS A 226 -17.97 -18.04 7.42
N ARG A 227 -17.68 -19.02 8.28
CA ARG A 227 -16.43 -19.82 8.36
C ARG A 227 -16.02 -20.60 7.10
N GLU A 228 -16.85 -20.67 6.08
CA GLU A 228 -16.70 -21.60 4.96
C GLU A 228 -15.78 -21.09 3.85
N GLU A 229 -15.59 -19.77 3.73
CA GLU A 229 -14.74 -19.12 2.72
C GLU A 229 -13.23 -19.13 3.07
N TYR A 230 -12.90 -19.55 4.29
CA TYR A 230 -11.56 -19.46 4.89
C TYR A 230 -10.54 -20.47 4.34
N ARG A 231 -10.98 -21.57 3.70
CA ARG A 231 -10.05 -22.62 3.21
C ARG A 231 -9.27 -22.21 1.96
N THR A 232 -9.78 -21.26 1.18
CA THR A 232 -9.19 -20.86 -0.11
C THR A 232 -7.94 -20.00 0.07
N VAL A 233 -7.97 -19.04 1.02
CA VAL A 233 -6.86 -18.11 1.31
C VAL A 233 -5.62 -18.82 1.87
N MET A 234 -5.83 -19.84 2.70
CA MET A 234 -4.74 -20.64 3.29
C MET A 234 -3.97 -21.47 2.25
N SER A 235 -4.59 -21.82 1.11
CA SER A 235 -3.93 -22.58 0.05
C SER A 235 -2.98 -21.72 -0.82
N VAL A 236 -3.20 -20.40 -0.84
CA VAL A 236 -2.49 -19.44 -1.69
C VAL A 236 -1.29 -18.83 -0.95
N MET A 237 -1.43 -18.47 0.32
CA MET A 237 -0.33 -17.85 1.09
C MET A 237 0.68 -18.87 1.66
N GLY A 238 0.36 -20.17 1.59
CA GLY A 238 1.17 -21.28 2.08
C GLY A 238 1.75 -22.19 0.99
N ARG A 239 1.73 -21.78 -0.28
CA ARG A 239 2.40 -22.49 -1.39
C ARG A 239 3.46 -21.62 -2.07
#